data_AF-A0A2C6DUL4-F1
#
_entry.id   AF-A0A2C6DUL4-F1
#
_cell.length_a   1.000
_cell.length_b   1.000
_cell.length_c   1.000
_cell.angle_alpha   90.00
_cell.angle_beta   90.00
_cell.angle_gamma   90.00
#
_symmetry.space_group_name_H-M   'P 1'
#
loop_
_entity.id
_entity.type
_entity.pdbx_description
1 polymer ?
#
loop_
_entity_poly.entity_id
_entity_poly.type
_entity_poly.pdbx_seq_one_letter_code
_entity_poly.pdbx_strand_id
1 'polypeptide(L)' 'MSETRILRKKEVIYRSGISNSTLYRLMADGLFPKPKKLTSTKGRAIGWLESDFQNWLNSRKSTGQ' A
#
# COMPACT_ATOMS: atom_id res chain seq x y z
N MET A 1 0.34 -10.21 -19.23
CA MET A 1 1.68 -10.30 -18.60
C MET A 1 1.62 -9.55 -17.29
N SER A 2 1.87 -10.23 -16.17
CA SER A 2 1.63 -9.75 -14.80
C SER A 2 2.75 -8.80 -14.36
N GLU A 3 2.53 -7.50 -14.54
CA GLU A 3 3.42 -6.45 -14.05
C GLU A 3 3.49 -6.50 -12.51
N THR A 4 4.63 -6.93 -11.98
CA THR A 4 4.92 -6.84 -10.54
C THR A 4 5.39 -5.41 -10.24
N ARG A 5 4.48 -4.44 -10.43
CA ARG A 5 4.75 -3.03 -10.17
C ARG A 5 4.72 -2.76 -8.68
N ILE A 6 5.66 -1.94 -8.23
CA ILE A 6 5.78 -1.58 -6.82
C ILE A 6 5.43 -0.11 -6.62
N LEU A 7 4.39 0.12 -5.84
CA LEU A 7 3.92 1.45 -5.47
C LEU A 7 4.76 1.99 -4.32
N ARG A 8 5.22 3.24 -4.46
CA ARG A 8 5.86 3.98 -3.36
C ARG A 8 4.81 4.62 -2.47
N LYS A 9 5.21 5.01 -1.26
CA LYS A 9 4.34 5.66 -0.28
C LYS A 9 3.57 6.85 -0.85
N LYS A 10 4.23 7.71 -1.63
CA LYS A 10 3.59 8.85 -2.30
C LYS A 10 2.47 8.42 -3.26
N GLU A 11 2.71 7.37 -4.04
CA GLU A 11 1.74 6.85 -5.01
C GLU A 11 0.57 6.16 -4.31
N VAL A 12 0.85 5.38 -3.25
CA VAL A 12 -0.19 4.77 -2.40
C VAL A 12 -1.11 5.85 -1.82
N ILE A 13 -0.55 6.90 -1.23
CA ILE A 13 -1.31 8.03 -0.66
C ILE A 13 -2.14 8.72 -1.74
N TYR A 14 -1.53 9.00 -2.90
CA TYR A 14 -2.22 9.62 -4.03
C TYR A 14 -3.39 8.77 -4.54
N ARG A 15 -3.19 7.46 -4.74
CA ARG A 15 -4.23 6.56 -5.27
C ARG A 15 -5.33 6.22 -4.26
N SER A 16 -5.00 6.11 -2.97
CA SER A 16 -5.99 5.79 -1.93
C SER A 16 -6.69 7.03 -1.36
N GLY A 17 -6.16 8.23 -1.61
CA GLY A 17 -6.71 9.48 -1.09
C GLY A 17 -6.56 9.67 0.42
N ILE A 18 -5.79 8.80 1.10
CA ILE A 18 -5.62 8.86 2.56
C ILE A 18 -4.34 9.61 2.95
N SER A 19 -4.39 10.34 4.07
CA SER A 19 -3.20 11.03 4.60
C SER A 19 -2.14 10.05 5.12
N ASN A 20 -0.90 10.53 5.25
CA ASN A 20 0.22 9.77 5.85
C ASN A 20 -0.14 9.15 7.20
N SER A 21 -0.78 9.91 8.08
CA SER A 21 -1.18 9.44 9.42
C SER A 21 -2.18 8.29 9.35
N THR A 22 -3.16 8.38 8.44
CA THR A 22 -4.13 7.32 8.19
C THR A 22 -3.45 6.06 7.66
N LEU A 23 -2.49 6.20 6.74
CA LEU A 23 -1.70 5.06 6.25
C LEU A 23 -0.97 4.36 7.41
N TYR A 24 -0.29 5.11 8.29
CA TYR A 24 0.38 4.54 9.46
C TYR A 24 -0.58 3.88 10.45
N ARG A 25 -1.74 4.50 10.71
CA ARG A 25 -2.79 3.91 11.56
C ARG A 25 -3.29 2.59 10.98
N LEU A 26 -3.63 2.56 9.70
CA LEU A 26 -4.09 1.33 9.05
C LEU A 26 -3.01 0.24 9.01
N MET A 27 -1.74 0.62 8.88
CA MET A 27 -0.63 -0.33 9.01
C MET A 27 -0.50 -0.87 10.43
N ALA A 28 -0.70 -0.03 11.46
CA ALA A 28 -0.69 -0.44 12.86
C ALA A 28 -1.88 -1.35 13.20
N ASP A 29 -3.07 -1.04 12.66
CA ASP A 29 -4.28 -1.84 12.83
C ASP A 29 -4.27 -3.15 12.01
N GLY A 30 -3.25 -3.38 11.17
CA GLY A 30 -3.19 -4.54 10.27
C GLY A 30 -4.22 -4.47 9.12
N LEU A 31 -4.88 -3.32 8.95
CA LEU A 31 -5.89 -3.05 7.93
C LEU A 31 -5.30 -2.53 6.62
N PHE A 32 -3.98 -2.54 6.46
CA PHE A 32 -3.26 -2.14 5.25
C PHE A 32 -2.20 -3.19 4.87
N PRO A 33 -1.96 -3.45 3.58
CA PRO A 33 -0.93 -4.40 3.17
C PRO A 33 0.46 -4.04 3.72
N LYS A 34 1.22 -5.07 4.09
CA LYS A 34 2.55 -4.89 4.68
C LYS A 34 3.53 -4.30 3.66
N PRO A 35 4.33 -3.28 4.02
CA PRO A 35 5.35 -2.75 3.13
C PRO A 35 6.46 -3.78 2.88
N LYS A 36 6.86 -3.94 1.63
CA LYS A 36 8.05 -4.69 1.25
C LYS A 36 9.26 -3.76 1.20
N LYS A 37 10.39 -4.20 1.78
CA LYS A 37 11.66 -3.50 1.66
C LYS A 37 12.21 -3.68 0.24
N LEU A 38 12.58 -2.58 -0.39
CA LEU A 38 13.04 -2.57 -1.78
C LEU A 38 14.55 -2.46 -1.93
N THR A 39 15.25 -2.28 -0.82
CA THR A 39 16.70 -2.13 -0.81
C THR A 39 17.29 -3.07 0.23
N SER A 40 18.20 -3.96 -0.19
CA SER A 40 18.79 -4.98 0.69
C SER A 40 19.86 -4.44 1.64
N THR A 41 20.53 -3.32 1.34
CA THR A 41 21.82 -3.03 2.03
C THR A 41 21.88 -1.75 2.86
N LYS A 42 21.12 -0.67 2.54
CA LYS A 42 21.20 0.60 3.32
C LYS A 42 20.00 1.54 3.18
N GLY A 43 18.97 1.18 2.41
CA GLY A 43 17.84 2.08 2.15
C GLY A 43 16.69 1.86 3.11
N ARG A 44 16.06 2.97 3.54
CA ARG A 44 14.73 2.98 4.19
C ARG A 44 13.59 2.87 3.17
N ALA A 45 13.91 2.43 1.95
CA ALA A 45 13.00 2.47 0.83
C ALA A 45 12.02 1.30 0.93
N ILE A 46 10.79 1.61 1.28
CA ILE A 46 9.67 0.67 1.30
C ILE A 46 8.75 0.89 0.11
N GLY A 47 8.01 -0.15 -0.26
CA GLY A 47 6.97 -0.10 -1.27
C GLY A 47 5.94 -1.21 -1.09
N TRP A 48 4.87 -1.14 -1.86
CA TRP A 48 3.78 -2.10 -1.84
C TRP A 48 3.59 -2.69 -3.22
N LEU A 49 3.29 -3.97 -3.31
CA LEU A 49 2.90 -4.55 -4.58
C LEU A 49 1.59 -3.91 -5.04
N GLU A 50 1.53 -3.54 -6.31
CA GLU A 50 0.31 -2.97 -6.89
C GLU A 50 -0.85 -3.96 -6.77
N SER A 51 -0.61 -5.26 -6.94
CA SER A 51 -1.63 -6.30 -6.74
C SER A 51 -2.17 -6.34 -5.31
N ASP A 52 -1.30 -6.29 -4.28
CA ASP A 52 -1.73 -6.26 -2.87
C ASP A 52 -2.54 -4.99 -2.57
N PHE A 53 -2.10 -3.84 -3.09
CA PHE A 53 -2.81 -2.57 -2.94
C PHE A 53 -4.17 -2.58 -3.64
N GLN A 54 -4.25 -3.15 -4.85
CA GLN A 54 -5.49 -3.26 -5.61
C GLN A 54 -6.48 -4.21 -4.92
N ASN A 55 -6.00 -5.34 -4.42
CA ASN A 55 -6.81 -6.27 -3.62
C ASN A 55 -7.36 -5.60 -2.37
N TRP A 56 -6.54 -4.82 -1.66
CA TRP A 56 -6.97 -4.04 -0.51
C TRP A 56 -8.03 -2.98 -0.88
N LEU A 57 -7.85 -2.26 -1.98
CA LEU A 57 -8.85 -1.31 -2.49
C LEU A 57 -10.18 -2.02 -2.79
N ASN A 58 -10.12 -3.17 -3.47
CA ASN A 58 -11.30 -3.96 -3.81
C ASN A 58 -12.01 -4.50 -2.56
N SER A 59 -11.26 -4.92 -1.54
CA SER A 59 -11.83 -5.37 -0.25
C SER A 59 -12.60 -4.28 0.49
N ARG A 60 -12.27 -2.99 0.27
CA ARG A 60 -12.95 -1.86 0.91
C ARG A 60 -14.16 -1.34 0.13
N LYS A 61 -14.23 -1.62 -1.17
CA LYS A 61 -15.39 -1.27 -2.00
C LYS A 61 -16.67 -2.02 -1.61
N SER A 62 -16.63 -2.95 -0.65
CA SER A 62 -17.82 -3.67 -0.18
C SER A 62 -18.60 -3.00 0.96
N THR A 63 -18.23 -1.79 1.42
CA THR A 63 -19.08 -1.00 2.31
C THR A 63 -19.75 0.11 1.51
N GLY A 64 -20.73 -0.29 0.70
CA GLY A 64 -21.46 0.60 -0.20
C GLY A 64 -22.25 -0.18 -1.25
N GLN A 65 -23.00 -1.19 -0.83
CA GLN A 65 -24.21 -1.63 -1.52
C GLN A 65 -25.38 -1.48 -0.55
#